data_AF-A0A1M6NUN7-F1
#
_entry.id   AF-A0A1M6NUN7-F1
#
_cell.length_a   1.000
_cell.length_b   1.000
_cell.length_c   1.000
_cell.angle_alpha   90.00
_cell.angle_beta   90.00
_cell.angle_gamma   90.00
#
_symmetry.space_group_name_H-M   'P 1'
#
loop_
_entity.id
_entity.type
_entity.pdbx_description
1 polymer ?
#
loop_
_entity_poly.entity_id
_entity_poly.type
_entity_poly.pdbx_seq_one_letter_code
_entity_poly.pdbx_strand_id
1 'polypeptide(L)'
;MGYLQTELWTFLADNVAQITLLLTGLSQVLSRVPLRKSKLEQKDLKLSIEERKLNIKTLKKELKQKEPEQITIENLNLIIDSNPKILKHLSNYYKQLYNYPKVKKISTSKLSENKTKIEEPKFISRTDFDKFVIESDDLESEIDENATIEIISPVLKKGKYKWKGVYGKSGEPIDFYMKDKVFKQSVIAEGIEFKNGTFIDCILEKSRKINEVGEIYTSSYSVLTVLKKHYENTVEETPQGKKYRKKKEAENQQLKLFNNDKKEK
;
A
#
# COMPACT_ATOMS: atom_id res chain seq x y z
N MET A 1 -41.19 -16.44 16.77
CA MET A 1 -40.66 -16.36 15.38
C MET A 1 -41.08 -15.09 14.64
N GLY A 2 -42.29 -14.54 14.84
CA GLY A 2 -42.78 -13.37 14.06
C GLY A 2 -42.10 -12.02 14.33
N TYR A 3 -41.71 -11.72 15.58
CA TYR A 3 -41.11 -10.42 15.94
C TYR A 3 -39.79 -10.11 15.23
N LEU A 4 -38.91 -11.10 15.09
CA LEU A 4 -37.63 -10.97 14.38
C LEU A 4 -37.82 -10.71 12.87
N GLN A 5 -38.88 -11.22 12.26
CA GLN A 5 -39.19 -10.95 10.85
C GLN A 5 -39.63 -9.50 10.68
N THR A 6 -40.55 -9.01 11.51
CA THR A 6 -41.02 -7.62 11.46
C THR A 6 -39.89 -6.62 11.65
N GLU A 7 -39.00 -6.85 12.63
CA GLU A 7 -37.86 -5.94 12.87
C GLU A 7 -36.85 -5.92 11.72
N LEU A 8 -36.64 -7.07 11.07
CA LEU A 8 -35.74 -7.16 9.93
C LEU A 8 -36.34 -6.49 8.68
N TRP A 9 -37.66 -6.60 8.48
CA TRP A 9 -38.36 -5.89 7.41
C TRP A 9 -38.43 -4.37 7.63
N THR A 10 -38.67 -3.89 8.85
CA THR A 10 -38.61 -2.45 9.16
C THR A 10 -37.19 -1.92 8.99
N PHE A 11 -36.16 -2.63 9.45
CA PHE A 11 -34.77 -2.26 9.20
C PHE A 11 -34.43 -2.16 7.70
N LEU A 12 -34.90 -3.12 6.89
CA LEU A 12 -34.71 -3.07 5.44
C LEU A 12 -35.45 -1.90 4.79
N ALA A 13 -36.68 -1.61 5.24
CA ALA A 13 -37.52 -0.51 4.74
C ALA A 13 -36.94 0.87 5.08
N ASP A 14 -36.42 1.05 6.29
CA ASP A 14 -35.84 2.32 6.76
C ASP A 14 -34.51 2.63 6.04
N ASN A 15 -33.84 1.62 5.50
CA ASN A 15 -32.51 1.74 4.90
C ASN A 15 -32.46 1.39 3.40
N VAL A 16 -33.60 1.38 2.69
CA VAL A 16 -33.71 0.96 1.27
C VAL A 16 -32.66 1.61 0.37
N ALA A 17 -32.43 2.91 0.51
CA ALA A 17 -31.45 3.63 -0.30
C ALA A 17 -30.01 3.13 -0.08
N GLN A 18 -29.63 2.90 1.18
CA GLN A 18 -28.31 2.42 1.56
C GLN A 18 -28.10 0.96 1.13
N ILE A 19 -29.12 0.12 1.31
CA ILE A 19 -29.10 -1.28 0.90
C ILE A 19 -29.02 -1.40 -0.63
N THR A 20 -29.79 -0.58 -1.36
CA THR A 20 -29.74 -0.54 -2.82
C THR A 20 -28.35 -0.13 -3.31
N LEU A 21 -27.72 0.85 -2.66
CA LEU A 21 -26.37 1.27 -2.97
C LEU A 21 -25.35 0.14 -2.71
N LEU A 22 -25.46 -0.57 -1.58
CA LEU A 22 -24.60 -1.70 -1.24
C LEU A 22 -24.74 -2.85 -2.25
N LEU A 23 -25.98 -3.21 -2.63
CA LEU A 23 -26.24 -4.26 -3.62
C LEU A 23 -25.69 -3.89 -5.01
N THR A 24 -25.85 -2.63 -5.40
CA THR A 24 -25.30 -2.11 -6.66
C THR A 24 -23.77 -2.16 -6.65
N GLY A 25 -23.15 -1.74 -5.53
CA GLY A 25 -21.71 -1.83 -5.33
C GLY A 25 -21.21 -3.28 -5.37
N LEU A 26 -21.92 -4.22 -4.74
CA LEU A 26 -21.57 -5.64 -4.74
C LEU A 26 -21.65 -6.24 -6.14
N SER A 27 -22.74 -5.96 -6.88
CA SER A 27 -22.87 -6.37 -8.28
C SER A 27 -21.71 -5.84 -9.13
N GLN A 28 -21.33 -4.59 -8.91
CA GLN A 28 -20.21 -3.98 -9.63
C GLN A 28 -18.86 -4.61 -9.27
N VAL A 29 -18.59 -4.87 -7.98
CA VAL A 29 -17.38 -5.56 -7.50
C VAL A 29 -17.26 -6.94 -8.15
N LEU A 30 -18.35 -7.71 -8.19
CA LEU A 30 -18.31 -9.06 -8.74
C LEU A 30 -18.19 -9.07 -10.26
N SER A 31 -18.74 -8.07 -10.96
CA SER A 31 -18.92 -8.13 -12.42
C SER A 31 -17.87 -7.39 -13.23
N ARG A 32 -17.23 -6.38 -12.65
CA ARG A 32 -16.25 -5.56 -13.33
C ARG A 32 -14.86 -6.06 -13.02
N VAL A 33 -14.07 -6.35 -14.07
CA VAL A 33 -12.63 -6.59 -13.90
C VAL A 33 -12.02 -5.30 -13.34
N PRO A 34 -11.41 -5.34 -12.14
CA PRO A 34 -10.82 -4.16 -11.55
C PRO A 34 -9.65 -3.68 -12.41
N LEU A 35 -9.50 -2.36 -12.55
CA LEU A 35 -8.38 -1.80 -13.30
C LEU A 35 -7.10 -2.01 -12.50
N ARG A 36 -6.24 -2.94 -12.96
CA ARG A 36 -4.88 -3.06 -12.43
C ARG A 36 -4.02 -1.97 -13.02
N LYS A 37 -3.35 -1.25 -12.13
CA LYS A 37 -2.26 -0.36 -12.50
C LYS A 37 -0.96 -1.07 -12.20
N SER A 38 -0.03 -1.07 -13.15
CA SER A 38 1.35 -1.52 -12.93
C SER A 38 2.01 -0.71 -11.81
N LYS A 39 3.12 -1.17 -11.23
CA LYS A 39 3.83 -0.41 -10.16
C LYS A 39 4.12 1.05 -10.57
N LEU A 40 4.45 1.28 -11.84
CA LEU A 40 4.70 2.60 -12.40
C LEU A 40 3.42 3.44 -12.42
N GLU A 41 2.34 2.89 -12.98
CA GLU A 41 1.04 3.54 -13.05
C GLU A 41 0.42 3.77 -11.67
N GLN A 42 0.67 2.91 -10.68
CA GLN A 42 0.23 3.10 -9.30
C GLN A 42 0.93 4.30 -8.66
N LYS A 43 2.22 4.49 -8.95
CA LYS A 43 2.99 5.62 -8.43
C LYS A 43 2.53 6.94 -9.06
N ASP A 44 2.37 6.96 -10.39
CA ASP A 44 1.85 8.13 -11.12
C ASP A 44 0.41 8.44 -10.69
N LEU A 45 -0.41 7.41 -10.46
CA LEU A 45 -1.76 7.61 -9.96
C LEU A 45 -1.78 8.08 -8.51
N LYS A 46 -0.92 7.57 -7.62
CA LYS A 46 -0.82 8.07 -6.24
C LYS A 46 -0.42 9.53 -6.23
N LEU A 47 0.59 9.91 -7.01
CA LEU A 47 1.03 11.30 -7.16
C LEU A 47 -0.12 12.16 -7.70
N SER A 48 -0.81 11.71 -8.76
CA SER A 48 -1.96 12.44 -9.30
C SER A 48 -3.14 12.52 -8.31
N ILE A 49 -3.40 11.47 -7.52
CA ILE A 49 -4.42 11.46 -6.47
C ILE A 49 -4.02 12.40 -5.33
N GLU A 50 -2.74 12.46 -4.96
CA GLU A 50 -2.22 13.33 -3.91
C GLU A 50 -2.27 14.79 -4.33
N GLU A 51 -1.86 15.11 -5.56
CA GLU A 51 -2.06 16.41 -6.21
C GLU A 51 -3.53 16.79 -6.24
N ARG A 52 -4.41 15.88 -6.70
CA ARG A 52 -5.86 16.10 -6.70
C ARG A 52 -6.42 16.27 -5.29
N LYS A 53 -5.92 15.54 -4.29
CA LYS A 53 -6.34 15.68 -2.88
C LYS A 53 -5.88 16.99 -2.28
N LEU A 54 -4.68 17.45 -2.59
CA LEU A 54 -4.18 18.78 -2.19
C LEU A 54 -5.02 19.86 -2.83
N ASN A 55 -5.32 19.74 -4.13
CA ASN A 55 -6.24 20.63 -4.84
C ASN A 55 -7.66 20.57 -4.25
N ILE A 56 -8.18 19.39 -3.93
CA ILE A 56 -9.48 19.24 -3.26
C ILE A 56 -9.44 19.83 -1.85
N LYS A 57 -8.31 19.79 -1.14
CA LYS A 57 -8.17 20.39 0.19
C LYS A 57 -8.11 21.92 0.13
N THR A 58 -7.48 22.48 -0.91
CA THR A 58 -7.53 23.92 -1.18
C THR A 58 -8.92 24.34 -1.64
N LEU A 59 -9.55 23.60 -2.57
CA LEU A 59 -10.92 23.82 -3.03
C LEU A 59 -11.97 23.62 -1.91
N LYS A 60 -11.79 22.67 -0.99
CA LYS A 60 -12.67 22.47 0.19
C LYS A 60 -12.50 23.55 1.24
N LYS A 61 -11.33 24.19 1.32
CA LYS A 61 -11.14 25.41 2.12
C LYS A 61 -11.94 26.57 1.51
N GLU A 62 -12.11 26.59 0.20
CA GLU A 62 -12.88 27.60 -0.55
C GLU A 62 -14.40 27.31 -0.57
N LEU A 63 -14.81 26.04 -0.56
CA LEU A 63 -16.20 25.59 -0.77
C LEU A 63 -16.93 25.17 0.51
N LYS A 64 -16.73 25.84 1.64
CA LYS A 64 -17.29 25.47 2.97
C LYS A 64 -18.83 25.51 3.10
N GLN A 65 -19.60 25.42 2.02
CA GLN A 65 -21.05 25.28 1.99
C GLN A 65 -21.51 24.35 0.85
N LYS A 66 -21.66 23.04 1.11
CA LYS A 66 -22.75 22.20 0.55
C LYS A 66 -22.73 20.77 1.10
N GLU A 67 -23.94 20.22 1.20
CA GLU A 67 -24.36 18.91 1.70
C GLU A 67 -23.82 17.70 0.90
N PRO A 68 -23.95 16.45 1.43
CA PRO A 68 -23.12 15.31 1.02
C PRO A 68 -23.35 14.87 -0.43
N GLU A 69 -22.25 14.70 -1.16
CA GLU A 69 -22.21 14.25 -2.56
C GLU A 69 -22.87 12.86 -2.74
N GLN A 70 -23.83 12.76 -3.67
CA GLN A 70 -24.40 11.50 -4.11
C GLN A 70 -23.31 10.62 -4.76
N ILE A 71 -23.23 9.36 -4.36
CA ILE A 71 -22.22 8.41 -4.84
C ILE A 71 -22.56 8.00 -6.28
N THR A 72 -21.80 8.48 -7.27
CA THR A 72 -21.91 8.08 -8.69
C THR A 72 -21.25 6.72 -8.96
N ILE A 73 -21.60 6.07 -10.08
CA ILE A 73 -21.00 4.78 -10.50
C ILE A 73 -19.48 4.92 -10.71
N GLU A 74 -19.02 6.07 -11.20
CA GLU A 74 -17.60 6.39 -11.37
C GLU A 74 -16.88 6.46 -10.03
N ASN A 75 -17.49 7.11 -9.03
CA ASN A 75 -16.97 7.17 -7.66
C ASN A 75 -16.91 5.76 -7.04
N LEU A 76 -17.92 4.92 -7.27
CA LEU A 76 -17.90 3.52 -6.83
C LEU A 76 -16.74 2.73 -7.46
N ASN A 77 -16.55 2.86 -8.77
CA ASN A 77 -15.47 2.18 -9.48
C ASN A 77 -14.09 2.59 -8.94
N LEU A 78 -13.89 3.88 -8.65
CA LEU A 78 -12.66 4.37 -8.03
C LEU A 78 -12.45 3.80 -6.62
N ILE A 79 -13.51 3.70 -5.82
CA ILE A 79 -13.44 3.09 -4.48
C ILE A 79 -13.06 1.60 -4.58
N ILE A 80 -13.67 0.86 -5.52
CA ILE A 80 -13.38 -0.56 -5.75
C ILE A 80 -11.92 -0.74 -6.18
N ASP A 81 -11.46 0.04 -7.16
CA ASP A 81 -10.11 -0.09 -7.74
C ASP A 81 -9.00 0.41 -6.79
N SER A 82 -9.33 1.27 -5.82
CA SER A 82 -8.37 1.82 -4.85
C SER A 82 -8.34 1.09 -3.52
N ASN A 83 -9.35 0.27 -3.21
CA ASN A 83 -9.45 -0.39 -1.92
C ASN A 83 -8.76 -1.78 -1.95
N PRO A 84 -7.60 -1.94 -1.28
CA PRO A 84 -6.84 -3.18 -1.28
C PRO A 84 -7.63 -4.37 -0.73
N LYS A 85 -8.52 -4.13 0.24
CA LYS A 85 -9.33 -5.17 0.87
C LYS A 85 -10.39 -5.71 -0.08
N ILE A 86 -11.07 -4.84 -0.82
CA ILE A 86 -12.05 -5.25 -1.83
C ILE A 86 -11.37 -6.07 -2.92
N LEU A 87 -10.24 -5.58 -3.44
CA LEU A 87 -9.47 -6.28 -4.47
C LEU A 87 -9.00 -7.66 -4.00
N LYS A 88 -8.51 -7.78 -2.76
CA LYS A 88 -8.06 -9.07 -2.22
C LYS A 88 -9.21 -10.04 -2.02
N HIS A 89 -10.35 -9.61 -1.48
CA HIS A 89 -11.52 -10.47 -1.34
C HIS A 89 -12.05 -10.93 -2.70
N LEU A 90 -12.10 -10.03 -3.69
CA LEU A 90 -12.51 -10.37 -5.06
C LEU A 90 -11.56 -11.38 -5.70
N SER A 91 -10.25 -11.15 -5.57
CA SER A 91 -9.21 -12.08 -6.02
C SER A 91 -9.36 -13.45 -5.36
N ASN A 92 -9.59 -13.50 -4.05
CA ASN A 92 -9.76 -14.73 -3.31
C ASN A 92 -11.03 -15.48 -3.73
N TYR A 93 -12.14 -14.77 -3.96
CA TYR A 93 -13.37 -15.34 -4.48
C TYR A 93 -13.14 -16.02 -5.83
N TYR A 94 -12.56 -15.32 -6.81
CA TYR A 94 -12.29 -15.91 -8.13
C TYR A 94 -11.22 -16.99 -8.12
N LYS A 95 -10.23 -16.92 -7.22
CA LYS A 95 -9.24 -17.98 -7.02
C LYS A 95 -9.88 -19.26 -6.49
N GLN A 96 -10.83 -19.16 -5.56
CA GLN A 96 -11.60 -20.32 -5.07
C GLN A 96 -12.44 -20.95 -6.19
N LEU A 97 -13.10 -20.13 -7.00
CA LEU A 97 -13.92 -20.60 -8.13
C LEU A 97 -13.09 -21.23 -9.24
N TYR A 98 -11.91 -20.66 -9.51
CA TYR A 98 -10.94 -21.24 -10.44
C TYR A 98 -10.48 -22.62 -9.95
N ASN A 99 -10.22 -22.79 -8.65
CA ASN A 99 -9.83 -24.07 -8.07
C ASN A 99 -10.98 -25.11 -7.99
N TYR A 100 -12.23 -24.71 -8.26
CA TYR A 100 -13.39 -25.59 -8.26
C TYR A 100 -13.92 -25.83 -9.69
N PRO A 101 -13.54 -26.93 -10.36
CA PRO A 101 -13.80 -27.14 -11.80
C PRO A 101 -15.28 -27.17 -12.19
N LYS A 102 -16.17 -27.45 -11.23
CA LYS A 102 -17.61 -27.58 -11.46
C LYS A 102 -18.29 -26.23 -11.77
N VAL A 103 -17.69 -25.10 -11.38
CA VAL A 103 -18.23 -23.77 -11.71
C VAL A 103 -17.71 -23.32 -13.07
N LYS A 104 -18.65 -23.11 -14.00
CA LYS A 104 -18.37 -22.72 -15.39
C LYS A 104 -18.64 -21.23 -15.69
N LYS A 105 -19.54 -20.61 -14.93
CA LYS A 105 -19.94 -19.21 -15.10
C LYS A 105 -20.58 -18.66 -13.83
N ILE A 106 -20.52 -17.34 -13.69
CA ILE A 106 -21.24 -16.58 -12.66
C ILE A 106 -22.08 -15.53 -13.35
N SER A 107 -23.26 -15.26 -12.78
CA SER A 107 -24.12 -14.18 -13.21
C SER A 107 -24.61 -13.35 -12.03
N THR A 108 -24.60 -12.04 -12.18
CA THR A 108 -25.22 -11.09 -11.25
C THR A 108 -26.39 -10.39 -11.94
N SER A 109 -27.49 -10.19 -11.24
CA SER A 109 -28.65 -9.45 -11.75
C SER A 109 -29.45 -8.85 -10.60
N LYS A 110 -29.86 -7.59 -10.73
CA LYS A 110 -30.79 -6.98 -9.79
C LYS A 110 -32.21 -7.51 -9.98
N LEU A 111 -32.87 -7.85 -8.88
CA LEU A 111 -34.26 -8.28 -8.84
C LEU A 111 -35.14 -7.21 -8.17
N SER A 112 -36.38 -7.12 -8.63
CA SER A 112 -37.47 -6.36 -8.00
C SER A 112 -38.02 -7.11 -6.79
N GLU A 113 -38.83 -6.43 -5.98
CA GLU A 113 -39.56 -7.01 -4.86
C GLU A 113 -40.41 -8.22 -5.29
N ASN A 114 -40.94 -8.17 -6.52
CA ASN A 114 -41.68 -9.27 -7.14
C ASN A 114 -40.78 -10.37 -7.73
N LYS A 115 -39.49 -10.39 -7.40
CA LYS A 115 -38.46 -11.33 -7.91
C LYS A 115 -38.28 -11.30 -9.44
N THR A 116 -38.77 -10.26 -10.10
CA THR A 116 -38.57 -10.04 -11.54
C THR A 116 -37.23 -9.36 -11.78
N LYS A 117 -36.55 -9.69 -12.88
CA LYS A 117 -35.26 -9.07 -13.22
C LYS A 117 -35.50 -7.62 -13.63
N ILE A 118 -34.75 -6.70 -13.01
CA ILE A 118 -34.77 -5.27 -13.35
C ILE A 118 -33.79 -4.97 -14.50
N GLU A 119 -32.74 -5.78 -14.62
CA GLU A 119 -31.66 -5.60 -15.59
C GLU A 119 -31.20 -6.93 -16.19
N GLU A 120 -30.53 -6.85 -17.33
CA GLU A 120 -29.90 -8.02 -17.93
C GLU A 120 -28.77 -8.56 -17.04
N PRO A 121 -28.65 -9.88 -16.87
CA PRO A 121 -27.60 -10.43 -16.04
C PRO A 121 -26.22 -10.18 -16.64
N LYS A 122 -25.28 -9.73 -15.80
CA LYS A 122 -23.86 -9.66 -16.18
C LYS A 122 -23.24 -11.04 -16.01
N PHE A 123 -22.66 -11.58 -17.07
CA PHE A 123 -22.05 -12.92 -17.06
C PHE A 123 -20.54 -12.85 -17.06
N ILE A 124 -19.92 -13.76 -16.31
CA ILE A 124 -18.48 -13.96 -16.28
C ILE A 124 -18.21 -15.43 -16.51
N SER A 125 -17.51 -15.73 -17.60
CA SER A 125 -17.10 -17.09 -17.94
C SER A 125 -15.92 -17.52 -17.06
N ARG A 126 -15.81 -18.83 -16.83
CA ARG A 126 -14.65 -19.42 -16.15
C ARG A 126 -13.32 -19.03 -16.81
N THR A 127 -13.32 -18.85 -18.13
CA THR A 127 -12.14 -18.41 -18.91
C THR A 127 -11.66 -17.01 -18.55
N ASP A 128 -12.45 -16.23 -17.81
CA ASP A 128 -12.13 -14.87 -17.40
C ASP A 128 -11.84 -14.75 -15.89
N PHE A 129 -11.91 -15.85 -15.12
CA PHE A 129 -11.73 -15.78 -13.66
C PHE A 129 -10.33 -15.32 -13.25
N ASP A 130 -9.30 -15.67 -14.02
CA ASP A 130 -7.91 -15.26 -13.82
C ASP A 130 -7.72 -13.73 -13.88
N LYS A 131 -8.52 -13.03 -14.70
CA LYS A 131 -8.48 -11.55 -14.81
C LYS A 131 -8.75 -10.86 -13.47
N PHE A 132 -9.49 -11.51 -12.57
CA PHE A 132 -9.83 -10.99 -11.24
C PHE A 132 -8.80 -11.37 -10.16
N VAL A 133 -7.87 -12.30 -10.41
CA VAL A 133 -6.93 -12.83 -9.40
C VAL A 133 -5.61 -12.05 -9.39
N ILE A 134 -5.34 -11.31 -8.32
CA ILE A 134 -4.14 -10.48 -8.17
C ILE A 134 -2.87 -11.35 -8.35
N GLU A 135 -1.92 -10.86 -9.14
CA GLU A 135 -0.67 -11.55 -9.46
C GLU A 135 0.27 -11.73 -8.26
N SER A 136 0.32 -10.75 -7.36
CA SER A 136 1.17 -10.79 -6.17
C SER A 136 0.55 -10.04 -5.00
N ASP A 137 0.79 -10.59 -3.81
CA ASP A 137 0.48 -9.94 -2.55
C ASP A 137 1.50 -8.85 -2.17
N ASP A 138 2.60 -8.72 -2.94
CA ASP A 138 3.64 -7.72 -2.72
C ASP A 138 3.18 -6.33 -3.16
N LEU A 139 3.29 -5.38 -2.23
CA LEU A 139 2.98 -3.97 -2.46
C LEU A 139 4.26 -3.16 -2.66
N GLU A 140 4.11 -1.92 -3.10
CA GLU A 140 5.22 -0.98 -3.18
C GLU A 140 5.86 -0.76 -1.79
N SER A 141 7.17 -1.01 -1.69
CA SER A 141 7.93 -0.76 -0.47
C SER A 141 7.87 0.71 -0.09
N GLU A 142 7.86 0.99 1.20
CA GLU A 142 7.99 2.35 1.72
C GLU A 142 9.46 2.61 2.10
N ILE A 143 10.02 3.73 1.66
CA ILE A 143 11.40 4.12 1.97
C ILE A 143 11.39 5.20 3.04
N ASP A 144 12.10 4.96 4.13
CA ASP A 144 12.45 5.98 5.11
C ASP A 144 13.92 6.35 4.97
N GLU A 145 14.18 7.54 4.43
CA GLU A 145 15.55 8.04 4.23
C GLU A 145 16.21 8.55 5.52
N ASN A 146 15.44 8.71 6.60
CA ASN A 146 15.90 9.28 7.86
C ASN A 146 15.69 8.29 9.02
N ALA A 147 15.88 7.00 8.77
CA ALA A 147 15.68 5.97 9.77
C ALA A 147 16.91 5.84 10.67
N THR A 148 16.72 5.95 11.98
CA THR A 148 17.73 5.61 12.98
C THR A 148 17.40 4.26 13.60
N ILE A 149 18.36 3.34 13.64
CA ILE A 149 18.20 2.01 14.23
C ILE A 149 19.29 1.81 15.28
N GLU A 150 18.88 1.51 16.52
CA GLU A 150 19.79 0.99 17.54
C GLU A 150 20.13 -0.46 17.22
N ILE A 151 21.41 -0.80 17.14
CA ILE A 151 21.85 -2.17 16.86
C ILE A 151 21.84 -2.96 18.16
N ILE A 152 20.98 -3.98 18.24
CA ILE A 152 20.98 -4.95 19.35
C ILE A 152 22.00 -6.05 19.06
N SER A 153 21.99 -6.62 17.85
CA SER A 153 22.94 -7.66 17.47
C SER A 153 23.32 -7.61 15.98
N PRO A 154 24.61 -7.38 15.67
CA PRO A 154 25.10 -7.48 14.30
C PRO A 154 25.26 -8.94 13.88
N VAL A 155 25.17 -9.18 12.57
CA VAL A 155 25.49 -10.51 12.01
C VAL A 155 26.97 -10.53 11.63
N LEU A 156 27.75 -11.34 12.35
CA LEU A 156 29.18 -11.54 12.09
C LEU A 156 29.49 -12.73 11.16
N LYS A 157 28.47 -13.46 10.70
CA LYS A 157 28.62 -14.61 9.80
C LYS A 157 28.27 -14.24 8.35
N LYS A 158 29.06 -14.78 7.40
CA LYS A 158 28.72 -14.71 5.98
C LYS A 158 27.43 -15.48 5.73
N GLY A 159 26.45 -14.83 5.08
CA GLY A 159 25.15 -15.43 4.80
C GLY A 159 24.01 -14.40 4.71
N LYS A 160 22.78 -14.89 4.52
CA LYS A 160 21.56 -14.08 4.45
C LYS A 160 20.84 -14.03 5.81
N TYR A 161 21.58 -13.69 6.87
CA TYR A 161 20.99 -13.56 8.20
C TYR A 161 20.43 -12.16 8.43
N LYS A 162 19.40 -12.09 9.27
CA LYS A 162 18.80 -10.85 9.73
C LYS A 162 19.57 -10.29 10.92
N TRP A 163 19.72 -8.98 10.93
CA TRP A 163 20.23 -8.17 12.03
C TRP A 163 19.06 -7.81 12.94
N LYS A 164 19.32 -7.64 14.23
CA LYS A 164 18.30 -7.20 15.19
C LYS A 164 18.62 -5.79 15.67
N GLY A 165 17.62 -4.93 15.71
CA GLY A 165 17.75 -3.58 16.25
C GLY A 165 16.43 -2.97 16.67
N VAL A 166 16.48 -1.82 17.33
CA VAL A 166 15.28 -1.04 17.71
C VAL A 166 15.10 0.10 16.72
N TYR A 167 13.92 0.19 16.11
CA TYR A 167 13.64 1.25 15.16
C TYR A 167 13.21 2.54 15.87
N GLY A 168 13.97 3.62 15.72
CA GLY A 168 13.80 4.83 16.52
C GLY A 168 12.44 5.53 16.40
N LYS A 169 11.73 5.39 15.26
CA LYS A 169 10.40 6.02 15.10
C LYS A 169 9.28 5.30 15.83
N SER A 170 9.32 3.97 15.92
CA SER A 170 8.29 3.19 16.62
C SER A 170 8.72 2.77 18.04
N GLY A 171 10.03 2.75 18.31
CA GLY A 171 10.59 2.16 19.53
C GLY A 171 10.52 0.62 19.58
N GLU A 172 10.10 -0.01 18.48
CA GLU A 172 9.89 -1.46 18.44
C GLU A 172 11.14 -2.21 17.94
N PRO A 173 11.41 -3.42 18.47
CA PRO A 173 12.45 -4.27 17.95
C PRO A 173 12.07 -4.81 16.56
N ILE A 174 13.00 -4.70 15.61
CA ILE A 174 12.85 -5.17 14.24
C ILE A 174 14.00 -6.11 13.86
N ASP A 175 13.66 -7.10 13.04
CA ASP A 175 14.65 -7.91 12.32
C ASP A 175 14.75 -7.40 10.88
N PHE A 176 15.97 -7.10 10.43
CA PHE A 176 16.20 -6.49 9.12
C PHE A 176 17.36 -7.11 8.36
N TYR A 177 17.34 -6.99 7.03
CA TYR A 177 18.46 -7.37 6.18
C TYR A 177 19.40 -6.20 5.95
N MET A 178 20.70 -6.41 6.14
CA MET A 178 21.73 -5.46 5.70
C MET A 178 22.03 -5.67 4.22
N LYS A 179 21.44 -4.83 3.35
CA LYS A 179 21.70 -4.83 1.90
C LYS A 179 22.91 -3.97 1.52
N ASP A 180 23.35 -3.08 2.40
CA ASP A 180 24.61 -2.36 2.26
C ASP A 180 25.79 -3.34 2.37
N LYS A 181 26.27 -3.81 1.22
CA LYS A 181 27.33 -4.82 1.14
C LYS A 181 28.66 -4.32 1.70
N VAL A 182 28.96 -3.04 1.51
CA VAL A 182 30.25 -2.45 1.93
C VAL A 182 30.26 -2.32 3.45
N PHE A 183 29.18 -1.79 4.05
CA PHE A 183 29.06 -1.71 5.51
C PHE A 183 29.00 -3.10 6.14
N LYS A 184 28.26 -4.04 5.54
CA LYS A 184 28.22 -5.42 6.01
C LYS A 184 29.61 -6.07 6.00
N GLN A 185 30.41 -5.80 4.97
CA GLN A 185 31.77 -6.33 4.87
C GLN A 185 32.72 -5.70 5.88
N SER A 186 32.68 -4.37 6.08
CA SER A 186 33.53 -3.72 7.08
C SER A 186 33.24 -4.25 8.48
N VAL A 187 31.97 -4.49 8.83
CA VAL A 187 31.61 -5.09 10.13
C VAL A 187 32.19 -6.52 10.28
N ILE A 188 32.12 -7.35 9.23
CA ILE A 188 32.62 -8.73 9.29
C ILE A 188 34.15 -8.80 9.25
N ALA A 189 34.80 -7.94 8.46
CA ALA A 189 36.24 -8.00 8.18
C ALA A 189 37.08 -7.23 9.21
N GLU A 190 36.61 -6.04 9.61
CA GLU A 190 37.34 -5.14 10.51
C GLU A 190 36.93 -5.35 11.98
N GLY A 191 35.97 -6.25 12.24
CA GLY A 191 35.51 -6.55 13.60
C GLY A 191 34.96 -5.31 14.29
N ILE A 192 34.23 -4.44 13.57
CA ILE A 192 33.65 -3.22 14.12
C ILE A 192 32.85 -3.59 15.37
N GLU A 193 33.35 -3.19 16.54
CA GLU A 193 32.68 -3.45 17.80
C GLU A 193 31.37 -2.65 17.84
N PHE A 194 30.27 -3.38 18.05
CA PHE A 194 28.98 -2.80 18.41
C PHE A 194 28.84 -2.96 19.91
N LYS A 195 28.92 -1.84 20.61
CA LYS A 195 28.59 -1.75 22.04
C LYS A 195 27.11 -1.41 22.18
N ASN A 196 26.52 -1.72 23.33
CA ASN A 196 25.14 -1.29 23.64
C ASN A 196 25.01 0.23 23.47
N GLY A 197 23.94 0.69 22.83
CA GLY A 197 23.79 2.10 22.46
C GLY A 197 24.54 2.51 21.18
N THR A 198 24.91 1.55 20.32
CA THR A 198 25.36 1.87 18.96
C THR A 198 24.15 2.03 18.04
N PHE A 199 24.13 3.11 17.28
CA PHE A 199 23.07 3.42 16.34
C PHE A 199 23.59 3.59 14.92
N ILE A 200 22.72 3.35 13.95
CA ILE A 200 22.94 3.66 12.55
C ILE A 200 21.85 4.58 12.02
N ASP A 201 22.25 5.64 11.35
CA ASP A 201 21.35 6.41 10.48
C ASP A 201 21.40 5.79 9.08
N CYS A 202 20.26 5.47 8.52
CA CYS A 202 20.18 4.66 7.32
C CYS A 202 18.95 4.93 6.46
N ILE A 203 19.03 4.46 5.22
CA ILE A 203 17.89 4.36 4.31
C ILE A 203 17.24 3.01 4.55
N LEU A 204 16.07 3.01 5.17
CA LEU A 204 15.31 1.82 5.53
C LEU A 204 14.20 1.57 4.50
N GLU A 205 14.24 0.40 3.88
CA GLU A 205 13.16 -0.11 3.04
C GLU A 205 12.23 -1.00 3.87
N LYS A 206 10.95 -0.62 3.92
CA LYS A 206 9.86 -1.39 4.51
C LYS A 206 9.08 -2.08 3.40
N SER A 207 9.35 -3.36 3.17
CA SER A 207 8.61 -4.15 2.17
C SER A 207 7.23 -4.49 2.70
N ARG A 208 6.18 -4.14 1.96
CA ARG A 208 4.79 -4.31 2.39
C ARG A 208 4.11 -5.45 1.63
N LYS A 209 3.22 -6.17 2.30
CA LYS A 209 2.37 -7.18 1.71
C LYS A 209 0.93 -7.00 2.17
N ILE A 210 0.00 -7.59 1.43
CA ILE A 210 -1.39 -7.72 1.83
C ILE A 210 -1.68 -9.16 2.29
N ASN A 211 -2.41 -9.33 3.39
CA ASN A 211 -2.82 -10.65 3.87
C ASN A 211 -4.14 -11.11 3.22
N GLU A 212 -4.60 -12.32 3.55
CA GLU A 212 -5.84 -12.91 3.00
C GLU A 212 -7.13 -12.14 3.34
N VAL A 213 -7.11 -11.31 4.38
CA VAL A 213 -8.23 -10.47 4.84
C VAL A 213 -8.15 -9.05 4.27
N GLY A 214 -7.11 -8.76 3.47
CA GLY A 214 -6.93 -7.47 2.84
C GLY A 214 -6.18 -6.42 3.68
N GLU A 215 -5.57 -6.82 4.79
CA GLU A 215 -4.80 -5.93 5.65
C GLU A 215 -3.36 -5.80 5.15
N ILE A 216 -2.86 -4.56 5.14
CA ILE A 216 -1.49 -4.26 4.73
C ILE A 216 -0.59 -4.32 5.95
N TYR A 217 0.51 -5.08 5.84
CA TYR A 217 1.51 -5.18 6.89
C TYR A 217 2.93 -5.10 6.33
N THR A 218 3.89 -4.74 7.18
CA THR A 218 5.31 -4.76 6.82
C THR A 218 5.83 -6.19 6.90
N SER A 219 6.17 -6.75 5.75
CA SER A 219 6.68 -8.12 5.62
C SER A 219 8.17 -8.25 5.95
N SER A 220 8.97 -7.22 5.69
CA SER A 220 10.38 -7.21 6.03
C SER A 220 10.97 -5.81 6.05
N TYR A 221 12.00 -5.64 6.87
CA TYR A 221 12.85 -4.46 6.89
C TYR A 221 14.17 -4.75 6.17
N SER A 222 14.66 -3.80 5.38
CA SER A 222 15.96 -3.88 4.72
C SER A 222 16.68 -2.55 4.80
N VAL A 223 17.88 -2.54 5.38
CA VAL A 223 18.77 -1.38 5.35
C VAL A 223 19.47 -1.35 4.01
N LEU A 224 19.14 -0.38 3.17
CA LEU A 224 19.70 -0.21 1.82
C LEU A 224 21.11 0.37 1.88
N THR A 225 21.25 1.43 2.66
CA THR A 225 22.48 2.20 2.80
C THR A 225 22.61 2.69 4.23
N VAL A 226 23.75 2.46 4.85
CA VAL A 226 24.08 3.09 6.14
C VAL A 226 24.75 4.42 5.85
N LEU A 227 24.19 5.50 6.38
CA LEU A 227 24.67 6.87 6.17
C LEU A 227 25.70 7.24 7.23
N LYS A 228 25.38 6.99 8.49
CA LYS A 228 26.23 7.30 9.64
C LYS A 228 26.12 6.19 10.68
N LYS A 229 27.18 6.00 11.43
CA LYS A 229 27.19 5.26 12.69
C LYS A 229 27.37 6.28 13.79
N HIS A 230 26.62 6.16 14.88
CA HIS A 230 26.89 6.95 16.08
C HIS A 230 26.91 6.09 17.33
N TYR A 231 27.85 6.40 18.21
CA TYR A 231 28.03 5.76 19.51
C TYR A 231 28.40 6.85 20.52
N GLU A 232 27.60 6.99 21.57
CA GLU A 232 27.70 8.11 22.52
C GLU A 232 27.73 9.47 21.78
N ASN A 233 28.83 10.23 21.91
CA ASN A 233 29.03 11.53 21.25
C ASN A 233 29.81 11.45 19.92
N THR A 234 30.21 10.25 19.50
CA THR A 234 30.99 10.07 18.27
C THR A 234 30.07 9.74 17.12
N VAL A 235 30.11 10.55 16.06
CA VAL A 235 29.36 10.33 14.81
C VAL A 235 30.35 10.12 13.68
N GLU A 236 30.30 8.93 13.08
CA GLU A 236 31.15 8.55 11.96
C GLU A 236 30.31 8.42 10.69
N GLU A 237 30.56 9.28 9.71
CA GLU A 237 29.94 9.20 8.39
C GLU A 237 30.57 8.06 7.59
N THR A 238 29.75 7.14 7.08
CA THR A 238 30.25 6.02 6.28
C THR A 238 30.68 6.49 4.89
N PRO A 239 31.55 5.75 4.19
CA PRO A 239 31.86 6.02 2.78
C PRO A 239 30.63 6.11 1.88
N GLN A 240 29.59 5.32 2.17
CA GLN A 240 28.33 5.28 1.45
C GLN A 240 27.46 6.51 1.76
N GLY A 241 27.44 6.95 3.03
CA GLY A 241 26.82 8.20 3.45
C GLY A 241 27.42 9.40 2.73
N LYS A 242 28.76 9.48 2.65
CA LYS A 242 29.49 10.51 1.89
C LYS A 242 29.06 10.55 0.43
N LYS A 243 28.97 9.38 -0.23
CA LYS A 243 28.53 9.27 -1.63
C LYS A 243 27.07 9.69 -1.80
N TYR A 244 26.19 9.24 -0.90
CA TYR A 244 24.77 9.59 -0.93
C TYR A 244 24.54 11.09 -0.75
N ARG A 245 25.21 11.72 0.22
CA ARG A 245 25.15 13.16 0.46
C ARG A 245 25.60 13.97 -0.75
N LYS A 246 26.77 13.66 -1.33
CA LYS A 246 27.26 14.34 -2.54
C LYS A 246 26.29 14.22 -3.71
N LYS A 247 25.68 13.05 -3.89
CA LYS A 247 24.67 12.84 -4.94
C LYS A 247 23.44 13.72 -4.71
N LYS A 248 22.91 13.74 -3.48
CA LYS A 248 21.75 14.56 -3.12
C LYS A 248 22.02 16.06 -3.25
N GLU A 249 23.23 16.50 -2.91
CA GLU A 249 23.70 17.88 -3.11
C GLU A 249 23.74 18.26 -4.60
N ALA A 250 24.28 17.39 -5.46
CA ALA A 250 24.33 17.60 -6.90
C ALA A 250 22.92 17.66 -7.54
N GLU A 251 22.03 16.74 -7.17
CA GLU A 251 20.63 16.75 -7.63
C GLU A 251 19.90 18.04 -7.23
N ASN A 252 20.11 18.49 -5.99
CA ASN A 252 19.53 19.75 -5.51
C ASN A 252 20.08 20.98 -6.24
N GLN A 253 21.37 21.00 -6.58
CA GLN A 253 21.97 22.08 -7.37
C GLN A 253 21.40 22.09 -8.80
N GLN A 254 21.25 20.92 -9.42
CA GLN A 254 20.65 20.78 -10.74
C GLN A 254 19.20 21.27 -10.76
N LEU A 255 18.38 20.91 -9.77
CA LEU A 255 16.98 21.38 -9.66
C LEU A 255 16.88 22.91 -9.49
N LYS A 256 17.83 23.53 -8.79
CA LYS A 256 17.86 24.99 -8.62
C LYS A 256 18.12 25.73 -9.93
N LEU A 257 18.95 25.17 -10.82
CA LEU A 257 19.21 25.75 -12.14
C LEU A 257 17.92 25.82 -12.98
N PHE A 258 17.17 24.72 -13.08
CA PHE A 258 15.92 24.67 -13.87
C PHE A 258 14.77 25.50 -13.30
N ASN A 259 14.75 25.74 -11.99
CA ASN A 259 13.72 26.57 -11.36
C ASN A 259 13.98 28.07 -11.50
N ASN A 260 15.24 28.48 -11.69
CA ASN A 260 15.57 29.89 -11.96
C ASN A 260 15.18 30.28 -13.39
N ASP A 261 15.34 29.39 -14.37
CA ASP A 261 14.94 29.63 -15.76
C ASP A 261 13.43 29.85 -15.95
N LYS A 262 12.59 29.33 -15.03
CA LYS A 262 11.13 29.52 -15.05
C LYS A 262 10.66 30.83 -14.43
N LYS A 263 11.52 31.55 -13.69
CA LYS A 263 11.19 32.84 -13.07
C LYS A 263 11.57 34.05 -13.94
N GLU A 264 12.30 33.82 -15.02
CA GLU A 264 12.74 34.87 -15.97
C GLU A 264 11.86 34.97 -17.23
N LYS A 265 10.61 34.48 -17.17
CA LYS A 265 9.60 34.66 -18.23
C LYS A 265 8.31 35.23 -17.68
#